data_AF-A0A6P7QIS7-F1
#
_entry.id   AF-A0A6P7QIS7-F1
#
_cell.length_a   1.000
_cell.length_b   1.000
_cell.length_c   1.000
_cell.angle_alpha   90.00
_cell.angle_beta   90.00
_cell.angle_gamma   90.00
#
_symmetry.space_group_name_H-M   'P 1'
#
loop_
_entity.id
_entity.type
_entity.pdbx_description
1 polymer ?
#
loop_
_entity_poly.entity_id
_entity_poly.type
_entity_poly.pdbx_seq_one_letter_code
_entity_poly.pdbx_strand_id
1 'polypeptide(L)'
;MLWALFFLVTTIHAELCHPDAENAFKVRLSIRAALGDKAYVWDTDQEYLFRAMVAFSMRKVPNREATEISHVLLCNVTQRVSFWFVVTDPSKNYTLPAAEVQLAIRNNKGPSGVEDAEDKCENIITIENGIPCDPLDMKGGHINDGFLTEDERLTPL
;
A
#
# COMPACT_ATOMS: atom_id res chain seq x y z
N MET A 1 -39.46 18.11 11.08
CA MET A 1 -39.23 17.06 10.07
C MET A 1 -38.19 17.56 9.05
N LEU A 2 -36.93 17.66 9.46
CA LEU A 2 -35.81 18.03 8.57
C LEU A 2 -34.49 17.49 9.16
N TRP A 3 -34.53 16.27 9.67
CA TRP A 3 -33.39 15.60 10.33
C TRP A 3 -33.18 14.21 9.74
N ALA A 4 -33.36 14.08 8.43
CA ALA A 4 -33.26 12.81 7.71
C ALA A 4 -32.35 12.88 6.46
N LEU A 5 -31.54 13.95 6.33
CA LEU A 5 -30.66 14.15 5.16
C LEU A 5 -29.16 13.98 5.48
N PHE A 6 -28.79 13.64 6.71
CA PHE A 6 -27.38 13.53 7.12
C PHE A 6 -26.81 12.08 7.20
N PHE A 7 -27.53 11.08 6.67
CA PHE A 7 -27.08 9.67 6.74
C PHE A 7 -26.62 9.04 5.42
N LEU A 8 -26.64 9.77 4.29
CA LEU A 8 -26.39 9.16 2.97
C LEU A 8 -24.93 9.16 2.49
N VAL A 9 -23.98 9.74 3.25
CA VAL A 9 -22.57 9.83 2.81
C VAL A 9 -21.70 8.68 3.34
N THR A 10 -22.11 8.00 4.42
CA THR A 10 -21.27 6.97 5.06
C THR A 10 -21.41 5.56 4.46
N THR A 11 -22.33 5.33 3.53
CA THR A 11 -22.62 3.97 3.01
C THR A 11 -21.76 3.55 1.83
N ILE A 12 -21.22 4.50 1.04
CA ILE A 12 -20.49 4.19 -0.20
C ILE A 12 -19.12 3.54 0.10
N HIS A 13 -18.49 3.87 1.23
CA HIS A 13 -17.19 3.30 1.61
C HIS A 13 -17.26 1.84 2.10
N ALA A 14 -18.39 1.45 2.70
CA ALA A 14 -18.57 0.10 3.22
C ALA A 14 -18.88 -0.94 2.13
N GLU A 15 -19.28 -0.49 0.94
CA GLU A 15 -19.66 -1.36 -0.18
C GLU A 15 -18.43 -1.85 -0.98
N LEU A 16 -17.38 -1.03 -1.08
CA LEU A 16 -16.20 -1.33 -1.92
C LEU A 16 -15.00 -1.95 -1.17
N CYS A 17 -14.81 -1.60 0.11
CA CYS A 17 -13.69 -2.14 0.90
C CYS A 17 -14.22 -2.97 2.07
N HIS A 18 -14.08 -4.28 1.94
CA HIS A 18 -14.26 -5.25 3.02
C HIS A 18 -13.21 -6.36 2.91
N PRO A 19 -13.00 -7.18 3.96
CA PRO A 19 -12.13 -8.34 3.86
C PRO A 19 -12.51 -9.24 2.67
N ASP A 20 -11.51 -9.69 1.93
CA ASP A 20 -11.65 -10.57 0.77
C ASP A 20 -12.54 -9.99 -0.37
N ALA A 21 -12.76 -8.67 -0.40
CA ALA A 21 -13.42 -8.00 -1.52
C ALA A 21 -12.63 -8.18 -2.83
N GLU A 22 -13.32 -8.05 -3.96
CA GLU A 22 -12.68 -8.11 -5.26
C GLU A 22 -11.59 -7.03 -5.38
N ASN A 23 -10.42 -7.41 -5.89
CA ASN A 23 -9.24 -6.54 -6.02
C ASN A 23 -8.69 -5.97 -4.70
N ALA A 24 -9.11 -6.49 -3.54
CA ALA A 24 -8.58 -6.07 -2.25
C ALA A 24 -7.23 -6.74 -1.93
N PHE A 25 -6.36 -5.97 -1.30
CA PHE A 25 -5.05 -6.40 -0.86
C PHE A 25 -4.99 -6.44 0.65
N LYS A 26 -4.55 -7.57 1.19
CA LYS A 26 -4.28 -7.69 2.63
C LYS A 26 -2.87 -7.25 2.93
N VAL A 27 -2.72 -6.31 3.86
CA VAL A 27 -1.44 -5.84 4.38
C VAL A 27 -1.28 -6.31 5.82
N ARG A 28 -0.06 -6.72 6.17
CA ARG A 28 0.32 -7.09 7.53
C ARG A 28 1.73 -6.57 7.81
N LEU A 29 1.84 -5.62 8.74
CA LEU A 29 3.10 -5.02 9.14
C LEU A 29 3.55 -5.53 10.50
N SER A 30 4.76 -6.04 10.59
CA SER A 30 5.37 -6.50 11.84
C SER A 30 6.25 -5.41 12.46
N ILE A 31 5.68 -4.22 12.72
CA ILE A 31 6.45 -3.01 13.11
C ILE A 31 7.32 -3.25 14.36
N ARG A 32 6.74 -3.85 15.41
CA ARG A 32 7.48 -4.19 16.64
C ARG A 32 8.59 -5.21 16.42
N ALA A 33 8.38 -6.16 15.51
CA ALA A 33 9.43 -7.13 15.18
C ALA A 33 10.59 -6.47 14.44
N ALA A 34 10.32 -5.47 13.59
CA ALA A 34 11.33 -4.78 12.81
C ALA A 34 12.08 -3.68 13.60
N LEU A 35 11.39 -2.95 14.48
CA LEU A 35 11.92 -1.75 15.12
C LEU A 35 12.15 -1.88 16.63
N GLY A 36 11.72 -2.98 17.26
CA GLY A 36 11.84 -3.21 18.69
C GLY A 36 11.24 -2.06 19.51
N ASP A 37 12.03 -1.51 20.43
CA ASP A 37 11.62 -0.42 21.31
C ASP A 37 11.44 0.93 20.59
N LYS A 38 11.93 1.05 19.35
CA LYS A 38 11.74 2.24 18.50
C LYS A 38 10.49 2.16 17.62
N ALA A 39 9.64 1.15 17.83
CA ALA A 39 8.43 0.96 17.05
C ALA A 39 7.47 2.15 17.22
N TYR A 40 7.16 2.81 16.11
CA TYR A 40 6.13 3.84 16.08
C TYR A 40 4.73 3.22 16.17
N VAL A 41 3.77 4.04 16.58
CA VAL A 41 2.34 3.66 16.60
C VAL A 41 1.77 3.81 15.20
N TRP A 42 1.03 2.79 14.75
CA TRP A 42 0.26 2.89 13.51
C TRP A 42 -1.06 3.61 13.81
N ASP A 43 -1.11 4.90 13.49
CA ASP A 43 -2.25 5.79 13.70
C ASP A 43 -2.74 6.39 12.36
N THR A 44 -3.61 7.39 12.44
CA THR A 44 -4.19 8.05 11.27
C THR A 44 -3.15 8.72 10.38
N ASP A 45 -2.04 9.18 10.94
CA ASP A 45 -0.98 9.85 10.17
C ASP A 45 -0.19 8.81 9.36
N GLN A 46 0.09 7.65 9.96
CA GLN A 46 0.70 6.52 9.23
C GLN A 46 -0.23 5.96 8.15
N GLU A 47 -1.53 5.88 8.43
CA GLU A 47 -2.52 5.51 7.41
C GLU A 47 -2.57 6.53 6.26
N TYR A 48 -2.52 7.83 6.56
CA TYR A 48 -2.49 8.87 5.55
C TYR A 48 -1.24 8.74 4.66
N LEU A 49 -0.06 8.56 5.26
CA LEU A 49 1.19 8.33 4.54
C LEU A 49 1.10 7.09 3.65
N PHE A 50 0.54 5.98 4.15
CA PHE A 50 0.30 4.79 3.35
C PHE A 50 -0.57 5.08 2.13
N ARG A 51 -1.74 5.70 2.34
CA ARG A 51 -2.66 6.06 1.25
C ARG A 51 -2.01 7.00 0.24
N ALA A 52 -1.23 7.96 0.71
CA ALA A 52 -0.49 8.90 -0.13
C ALA A 52 0.55 8.18 -1.01
N MET A 53 1.31 7.22 -0.46
CA MET A 53 2.28 6.43 -1.23
C MET A 53 1.61 5.56 -2.30
N VAL A 54 0.48 4.94 -1.99
CA VAL A 54 -0.29 4.15 -2.97
C VAL A 54 -0.85 5.07 -4.06
N ALA A 55 -1.50 6.17 -3.69
CA ALA A 55 -2.03 7.14 -4.65
C ALA A 55 -0.93 7.73 -5.55
N PHE A 56 0.22 8.09 -4.97
CA PHE A 56 1.40 8.51 -5.71
C PHE A 56 1.85 7.45 -6.71
N SER A 57 1.87 6.17 -6.30
CA SER A 57 2.26 5.08 -7.18
C SER A 57 1.30 4.93 -8.36
N MET A 58 0.00 5.04 -8.09
CA MET A 58 -1.06 4.96 -9.10
C MET A 58 -1.00 6.12 -10.09
N ARG A 59 -0.66 7.35 -9.65
CA ARG A 59 -0.54 8.51 -10.56
C ARG A 59 0.51 8.36 -11.66
N LYS A 60 1.46 7.44 -11.50
CA LYS A 60 2.46 7.11 -12.55
C LYS A 60 1.94 6.12 -13.58
N VAL A 61 0.76 5.53 -13.39
CA VAL A 61 0.11 4.65 -14.35
C VAL A 61 -0.62 5.51 -15.39
N PRO A 62 -0.51 5.20 -16.69
CA PRO A 62 -1.24 5.93 -17.73
C PRO A 62 -2.75 5.96 -17.47
N ASN A 63 -3.38 7.12 -17.61
CA ASN A 63 -4.81 7.36 -17.35
C ASN A 63 -5.23 7.32 -15.87
N ARG A 64 -4.27 7.35 -14.94
CA ARG A 64 -4.51 7.36 -13.48
C ARG A 64 -3.94 8.59 -12.78
N GLU A 65 -3.60 9.63 -13.54
CA GLU A 65 -2.96 10.87 -13.07
C GLU A 65 -3.81 11.61 -12.02
N ALA A 66 -5.14 11.44 -12.09
CA ALA A 66 -6.09 12.03 -11.16
C ALA A 66 -6.33 11.21 -9.87
N THR A 67 -5.57 10.14 -9.61
CA THR A 67 -5.77 9.31 -8.42
C THR A 67 -5.41 10.04 -7.13
N GLU A 68 -6.41 10.56 -6.42
CA GLU A 68 -6.27 11.15 -5.10
C GLU A 68 -6.16 10.15 -3.94
N ILE A 69 -5.74 10.65 -2.78
CA ILE A 69 -5.59 9.88 -1.52
C ILE A 69 -6.94 9.28 -1.08
N SER A 70 -8.03 10.00 -1.32
CA SER A 70 -9.41 9.58 -1.02
C SER A 70 -9.84 8.33 -1.78
N HIS A 71 -9.21 8.02 -2.92
CA HIS A 71 -9.49 6.82 -3.69
C HIS A 71 -8.77 5.57 -3.17
N VAL A 72 -7.89 5.72 -2.17
CA VAL A 72 -7.25 4.58 -1.49
C VAL A 72 -8.02 4.33 -0.19
N LEU A 73 -8.84 3.28 -0.21
CA LEU A 73 -9.70 2.92 0.91
C LEU A 73 -8.99 1.89 1.78
N LEU A 74 -8.97 2.12 3.09
CA LEU A 74 -8.53 1.15 4.08
C LEU A 74 -9.74 0.59 4.82
N CYS A 75 -9.74 -0.71 5.10
CA CYS A 75 -10.79 -1.36 5.86
C CYS A 75 -10.23 -2.46 6.77
N ASN A 76 -11.00 -2.78 7.81
CA ASN A 76 -10.65 -3.80 8.81
C ASN A 76 -9.24 -3.61 9.40
N VAL A 77 -8.92 -2.39 9.82
CA VAL A 77 -7.65 -2.05 10.48
C VAL A 77 -7.63 -2.62 11.90
N THR A 78 -6.58 -3.38 12.22
CA THR A 78 -6.42 -4.06 13.51
C THR A 78 -5.27 -3.47 14.32
N GLN A 79 -5.29 -3.66 15.65
CA GLN A 79 -4.21 -3.22 16.54
C GLN A 79 -2.83 -3.85 16.24
N ARG A 80 -2.82 -5.04 15.61
CA ARG A 80 -1.59 -5.71 15.17
C ARG A 80 -1.10 -5.24 13.80
N VAL A 81 -1.66 -4.13 13.29
CA VAL A 81 -1.34 -3.53 11.99
C VAL A 81 -1.52 -4.54 10.86
N SER A 82 -2.71 -5.13 10.81
CA SER A 82 -3.23 -5.81 9.63
C SER A 82 -4.51 -5.12 9.18
N PHE A 83 -4.60 -4.86 7.89
CA PHE A 83 -5.72 -4.18 7.25
C PHE A 83 -5.85 -4.63 5.80
N TRP A 84 -6.98 -4.31 5.19
CA TRP A 84 -7.20 -4.45 3.76
C TRP A 84 -7.21 -3.09 3.10
N PHE A 85 -6.82 -3.03 1.83
CA PHE A 85 -7.01 -1.84 1.01
C PHE A 85 -7.46 -2.16 -0.40
N VAL A 86 -8.16 -1.21 -1.00
CA VAL A 86 -8.51 -1.16 -2.42
C VAL A 86 -8.19 0.22 -2.97
N VAL A 87 -8.01 0.31 -4.29
CA VAL A 87 -7.95 1.58 -5.02
C VAL A 87 -9.20 1.68 -5.87
N THR A 88 -9.90 2.81 -5.83
CA THR A 88 -11.10 3.05 -6.63
C THR A 88 -10.81 3.96 -7.83
N ASP A 89 -11.63 3.86 -8.87
CA ASP A 89 -11.58 4.80 -9.98
C ASP A 89 -12.13 6.18 -9.56
N PRO A 90 -11.46 7.31 -9.87
CA PRO A 90 -11.95 8.64 -9.52
C PRO A 90 -13.29 9.03 -10.17
N SER A 91 -13.61 8.43 -11.32
CA SER A 91 -14.78 8.77 -12.13
C SER A 91 -15.91 7.76 -11.98
N LYS A 92 -15.68 6.60 -11.35
CA LYS A 92 -16.61 5.47 -11.33
C LYS A 92 -16.56 4.74 -9.99
N ASN A 93 -17.70 4.22 -9.55
CA ASN A 93 -17.83 3.47 -8.29
C ASN A 93 -17.38 2.00 -8.44
N TYR A 94 -16.14 1.73 -8.86
CA TYR A 94 -15.57 0.38 -8.87
C TYR A 94 -14.12 0.37 -8.42
N THR A 95 -13.64 -0.79 -7.95
CA THR A 95 -12.25 -1.03 -7.57
C THR A 95 -11.38 -1.29 -8.80
N LEU A 96 -10.20 -0.69 -8.86
CA LEU A 96 -9.24 -0.95 -9.92
C LEU A 96 -8.74 -2.40 -9.90
N PRO A 97 -8.43 -3.01 -11.06
CA PRO A 97 -7.93 -4.37 -11.12
C PRO A 97 -6.67 -4.56 -10.28
N ALA A 98 -6.60 -5.66 -9.53
CA ALA A 98 -5.44 -5.95 -8.67
C ALA A 98 -4.11 -5.97 -9.45
N ALA A 99 -4.11 -6.53 -10.67
CA ALA A 99 -2.91 -6.57 -11.50
C ALA A 99 -2.36 -5.16 -11.82
N GLU A 100 -3.25 -4.19 -12.03
CA GLU A 100 -2.88 -2.79 -12.32
C GLU A 100 -2.25 -2.14 -11.09
N VAL A 101 -2.88 -2.29 -9.92
CA VAL A 101 -2.40 -1.75 -8.64
C VAL A 101 -1.06 -2.38 -8.24
N GLN A 102 -0.91 -3.69 -8.42
CA GLN A 102 0.33 -4.40 -8.13
C GLN A 102 1.47 -3.93 -9.04
N LEU A 103 1.20 -3.73 -10.34
CA LEU A 103 2.18 -3.19 -11.28
C LEU A 103 2.60 -1.78 -10.89
N ALA A 104 1.65 -0.93 -10.51
CA ALA A 104 1.92 0.43 -10.06
C ALA A 104 2.86 0.46 -8.86
N ILE A 105 2.58 -0.35 -7.84
CA ILE A 105 3.41 -0.46 -6.64
C ILE A 105 4.80 -1.00 -6.98
N ARG A 106 4.88 -2.02 -7.85
CA ARG A 106 6.16 -2.61 -8.28
C ARG A 106 7.06 -1.60 -8.99
N ASN A 107 6.51 -0.86 -9.95
CA ASN A 107 7.27 0.11 -10.73
C ASN A 107 7.77 1.29 -9.89
N ASN A 108 7.10 1.60 -8.78
CA ASN A 108 7.52 2.67 -7.87
C ASN A 108 8.64 2.27 -6.92
N LYS A 109 8.93 0.97 -6.74
CA LYS A 109 10.02 0.49 -5.88
C LYS A 109 11.43 0.69 -6.50
N GLY A 110 11.51 1.21 -7.72
CA GLY A 110 12.75 1.29 -8.51
C GLY A 110 13.11 -0.05 -9.16
N PRO A 111 14.03 -0.07 -10.14
CA PRO A 111 14.51 -1.32 -10.72
C PRO A 111 15.26 -2.09 -9.63
N SER A 112 14.63 -3.11 -9.06
CA SER A 112 15.39 -4.17 -8.40
C SER A 112 16.27 -4.78 -9.48
N GLY A 113 17.56 -4.47 -9.46
CA GLY A 113 18.50 -4.85 -10.52
C GLY A 113 18.42 -6.33 -10.85
N VAL A 114 17.76 -6.64 -11.96
CA VAL A 114 18.04 -7.78 -12.84
C VAL A 114 17.63 -7.28 -14.23
N GLU A 115 18.64 -6.93 -15.02
CA GLU A 115 18.52 -6.85 -16.47
C GLU A 115 18.14 -8.23 -17.01
N ASP A 116 17.23 -8.20 -17.97
CA ASP A 116 17.00 -9.15 -19.06
C ASP A 116 16.55 -10.60 -18.80
N ALA A 117 15.63 -10.97 -19.69
CA ALA A 117 15.23 -12.30 -20.15
C ALA A 117 14.28 -13.12 -19.26
N GLU A 118 13.17 -13.46 -19.92
CA GLU A 118 12.30 -14.58 -19.60
C GLU A 118 13.09 -15.88 -19.39
N ASP A 119 12.44 -16.79 -18.66
CA ASP A 119 12.81 -18.18 -18.39
C ASP A 119 13.74 -18.43 -17.18
N LYS A 120 13.11 -18.76 -16.04
CA LYS A 120 13.32 -20.04 -15.35
C LYS A 120 12.35 -20.19 -14.18
N CYS A 121 11.15 -20.67 -14.47
CA CYS A 121 10.31 -21.29 -13.46
C CYS A 121 10.87 -22.68 -13.15
N GLU A 122 11.89 -22.80 -12.31
CA GLU A 122 12.23 -24.06 -11.63
C GLU A 122 13.37 -23.84 -10.63
N ASN A 123 13.00 -23.63 -9.38
CA ASN A 123 13.55 -24.39 -8.27
C ASN A 123 12.60 -24.30 -7.05
N ILE A 124 12.30 -25.48 -6.52
CA ILE A 124 11.41 -25.81 -5.40
C ILE A 124 11.30 -24.70 -4.35
N ILE A 125 10.15 -24.04 -4.36
CA ILE A 125 9.66 -23.18 -3.28
C ILE A 125 8.86 -24.11 -2.37
N THR A 126 9.33 -24.33 -1.14
CA THR A 126 8.49 -24.95 -0.11
C THR A 126 7.36 -23.98 0.23
N ILE A 127 6.16 -24.27 -0.28
CA ILE A 127 4.94 -23.50 -0.06
C ILE A 127 4.39 -23.86 1.31
N GLU A 128 4.51 -22.94 2.28
CA GLU A 128 3.56 -22.84 3.38
C GLU A 128 2.85 -21.49 3.26
N ASN A 129 1.54 -21.52 2.99
CA ASN A 129 0.67 -20.35 2.86
C ASN A 129 1.06 -19.29 1.81
N GLY A 130 1.57 -19.72 0.65
CA GLY A 130 1.51 -18.95 -0.59
C GLY A 130 2.42 -17.72 -0.69
N ILE A 131 3.45 -17.59 0.15
CA ILE A 131 4.48 -16.55 0.00
C ILE A 131 5.86 -17.24 -0.07
N PRO A 132 6.72 -16.95 -1.08
CA PRO A 132 8.10 -17.41 -1.10
C PRO A 132 8.88 -16.72 0.02
N CYS A 133 9.42 -17.50 0.96
CA CYS A 133 10.31 -17.01 2.00
C CYS A 133 11.74 -17.45 1.68
N ASP A 134 12.57 -16.55 1.14
CA ASP A 134 14.01 -16.75 1.19
C ASP A 134 14.49 -16.56 2.64
N PRO A 135 15.42 -17.38 3.15
CA PRO A 135 16.07 -17.13 4.43
C PRO A 135 16.83 -15.80 4.33
N LEU A 136 16.31 -14.75 4.95
CA LEU A 136 17.01 -13.48 5.04
C LEU A 136 18.27 -13.67 5.90
N ASP A 137 19.45 -13.54 5.27
CA ASP A 137 20.73 -13.44 5.96
C ASP A 137 20.65 -12.30 6.98
N MET A 138 20.89 -12.62 8.26
CA MET A 138 20.85 -11.65 9.37
C MET A 138 22.07 -10.72 9.38
N LYS A 139 22.84 -10.63 8.30
CA LYS A 139 23.88 -9.63 8.15
C LYS A 139 23.26 -8.26 7.82
N GLY A 140 23.10 -7.47 8.88
CA GLY A 140 23.06 -6.01 8.84
C GLY A 140 21.93 -5.43 8.00
N GLY A 141 20.75 -5.25 8.61
CA GLY A 141 19.68 -4.49 7.98
C GLY A 141 20.17 -3.10 7.60
N HIS A 142 20.26 -2.83 6.30
CA HIS A 142 20.46 -1.48 5.80
C HIS A 142 19.15 -0.73 6.00
N ILE A 143 19.19 0.32 6.82
CA ILE A 143 18.15 1.34 6.84
C ILE A 143 17.99 1.89 5.42
N ASN A 144 16.75 2.00 4.95
CA ASN A 144 16.47 2.82 3.79
C ASN A 144 16.60 4.28 4.26
N ASP A 145 17.78 4.88 4.10
CA ASP A 145 18.02 6.33 4.26
C ASP A 145 17.34 7.11 3.12
N GLY A 146 16.05 6.85 2.90
CA GLY A 146 15.27 7.42 1.81
C GLY A 146 14.82 8.86 2.05
N PHE A 147 15.11 9.45 3.20
CA PHE A 147 14.72 10.81 3.55
C PHE A 147 15.71 11.41 4.55
N LEU A 148 16.94 11.69 4.11
CA LEU A 148 17.82 12.72 4.68
C LEU A 148 18.96 12.94 3.68
N THR A 149 18.68 13.68 2.61
CA THR A 149 19.74 14.48 2.00
C THR A 149 19.88 15.73 2.87
N GLU A 150 20.96 15.81 3.64
CA GLU A 150 21.29 16.91 4.56
C GLU A 150 21.31 18.32 3.91
N ASP A 151 21.13 18.42 2.59
CA ASP A 151 21.21 19.67 1.83
C ASP A 151 19.88 20.20 1.25
N GLU A 152 18.74 19.52 1.40
CA GLU A 152 17.44 20.09 0.99
C GLU A 152 16.78 20.88 2.14
N ARG A 153 17.44 21.97 2.55
CA ARG A 153 16.76 23.01 3.34
C ARG A 153 15.63 23.57 2.48
N LEU A 154 14.39 23.25 2.84
CA LEU A 154 13.20 23.93 2.33
C LEU A 154 13.41 25.44 2.41
N THR A 155 13.63 26.08 1.26
CA THR A 155 13.69 27.54 1.20
C THR A 155 12.28 28.07 1.49
N PRO A 156 12.12 28.98 2.47
CA PRO A 156 10.85 29.66 2.66
C PRO A 156 10.55 30.50 1.41
N LEU A 157 9.28 30.53 1.00
CA LEU A 157 8.79 31.50 0.01
C LEU A 157 8.88 32.93 0.55
#